data_AF-A0A962UZ70-F1
#
_entry.id   AF-A0A962UZ70-F1
#
_cell.length_a   1.000
_cell.length_b   1.000
_cell.length_c   1.000
_cell.angle_alpha   90.00
_cell.angle_beta   90.00
_cell.angle_gamma   90.00
#
_symmetry.space_group_name_H-M   'P 1'
#
loop_
_entity.id
_entity.type
_entity.pdbx_description
1 polymer ?
#
loop_
_entity_poly.entity_id
_entity_poly.type
_entity_poly.pdbx_seq_one_letter_code
_entity_poly.pdbx_strand_id
1 'polypeptide(L)'
;MKKLLTILALFLSTLMFILPLTGQARTLDEILSSKTLKVGVNPTLPPLGKFDEKNEIVGFDVDIASKIAEMLGVELEIVQVGSPDR
;
A
#
# COMPACT_ATOMS: atom_id res chain seq x y z
N MET A 1 -38.86 -17.52 17.24
CA MET A 1 -37.39 -17.70 17.05
C MET A 1 -36.90 -17.17 15.70
N LYS A 2 -37.52 -17.54 14.56
CA LYS A 2 -37.10 -17.06 13.22
C LYS A 2 -37.08 -15.53 13.09
N LYS A 3 -38.12 -14.82 13.59
CA LYS A 3 -38.19 -13.34 13.57
C LYS A 3 -37.11 -12.65 14.41
N LEU A 4 -36.73 -13.26 15.54
CA LEU A 4 -35.64 -12.75 16.41
C LEU A 4 -34.28 -12.93 15.72
N LEU A 5 -34.08 -14.06 15.04
CA LEU A 5 -32.91 -14.31 14.20
C LEU A 5 -32.83 -13.30 13.03
N THR A 6 -33.96 -12.95 12.41
CA THR A 6 -34.00 -11.94 11.33
C THR A 6 -33.65 -10.54 11.82
N ILE A 7 -34.15 -10.12 12.98
CA ILE A 7 -33.83 -8.81 13.57
C ILE A 7 -32.35 -8.75 13.95
N LEU A 8 -31.80 -9.82 14.53
CA LEU A 8 -30.38 -9.89 14.89
C LEU A 8 -29.48 -9.86 13.65
N ALA A 9 -29.86 -10.56 12.57
CA ALA A 9 -29.13 -10.53 11.31
C ALA A 9 -29.16 -9.14 10.65
N LEU A 10 -30.30 -8.43 10.71
CA LEU A 10 -30.45 -7.08 10.18
C LEU A 10 -29.61 -6.06 10.96
N PHE A 11 -29.49 -6.24 12.28
CA PHE A 11 -28.66 -5.40 13.15
C PHE A 11 -27.16 -5.64 12.91
N LEU A 12 -26.77 -6.90 12.70
CA LEU A 12 -25.38 -7.26 12.37
C LEU A 12 -24.97 -6.76 10.98
N SER A 13 -25.89 -6.78 10.01
CA SER A 13 -25.61 -6.25 8.67
C SER A 13 -25.49 -4.73 8.65
N THR A 14 -26.26 -4.01 9.47
CA THR A 14 -26.12 -2.55 9.58
C THR A 14 -24.82 -2.13 10.27
N LEU A 15 -24.30 -2.94 11.20
CA LEU A 15 -23.03 -2.66 11.89
C LEU A 15 -21.81 -2.75 10.95
N MET A 16 -21.86 -3.61 9.92
CA MET A 16 -20.80 -3.71 8.91
C MET A 16 -20.70 -2.48 7.98
N PHE A 17 -21.77 -1.70 7.80
CA PHE A 17 -21.77 -0.50 6.95
C PHE A 17 -21.17 0.74 7.62
N ILE A 18 -20.90 0.70 8.93
CA ILE A 18 -20.41 1.85 9.70
C ILE A 18 -18.87 1.88 9.76
N LEU A 19 -18.20 0.80 9.34
CA LEU A 19 -16.73 0.75 9.30
C LEU A 19 -16.22 1.61 8.14
N PRO A 20 -15.44 2.67 8.40
CA PRO A 20 -14.82 3.41 7.33
C PRO A 20 -13.80 2.50 6.64
N LEU A 21 -14.09 2.12 5.40
CA LEU A 21 -13.17 1.43 4.48
C LEU A 21 -12.10 2.40 3.92
N THR A 22 -11.69 3.38 4.71
CA THR A 22 -10.70 4.38 4.29
C THR A 22 -9.31 3.81 4.50
N GLY A 23 -8.52 3.73 3.44
CA GLY A 23 -7.09 3.45 3.55
C GLY A 23 -6.44 4.45 4.50
N GLN A 24 -5.82 3.96 5.57
CA GLN A 24 -5.07 4.78 6.52
C GLN A 24 -3.68 5.02 5.90
N ALA A 25 -3.41 6.25 5.50
CA ALA A 25 -2.06 6.64 5.09
C ALA A 25 -1.15 6.67 6.32
N ARG A 26 0.08 6.20 6.16
CA ARG A 26 1.08 6.23 7.23
C ARG A 26 1.64 7.63 7.40
N THR A 27 1.83 8.05 8.65
CA THR A 27 2.52 9.31 8.95
C THR A 27 4.04 9.16 8.78
N LEU A 28 4.76 10.28 8.69
CA LEU A 28 6.23 10.26 8.65
C LEU A 28 6.81 9.60 9.90
N ASP A 29 6.28 9.91 11.09
CA ASP A 29 6.73 9.32 12.35
C ASP A 29 6.55 7.81 12.37
N GLU A 30 5.43 7.30 11.84
CA GLU A 30 5.22 5.87 11.71
C GLU A 30 6.25 5.23 10.77
N ILE A 31 6.59 5.87 9.64
CA ILE A 31 7.60 5.38 8.70
C ILE A 31 8.98 5.35 9.35
N LEU A 32 9.36 6.44 10.03
CA LEU A 32 10.65 6.56 10.74
C LEU A 32 10.77 5.56 11.90
N SER A 33 9.65 5.31 12.59
CA SER A 33 9.54 4.33 13.68
C SER A 33 9.67 2.89 13.16
N SER A 34 8.99 2.55 12.07
CA SER A 34 9.06 1.19 11.50
C SER A 34 10.35 0.90 10.74
N LYS A 35 11.16 1.92 10.42
CA LYS A 35 12.39 1.80 9.63
C LYS A 35 12.18 1.22 8.22
N THR A 36 10.99 1.37 7.66
CA THR A 36 10.68 0.87 6.30
C THR A 36 9.82 1.86 5.54
N LEU A 37 10.30 2.28 4.37
CA LEU A 37 9.56 3.03 3.36
C LEU A 37 9.10 2.06 2.28
N LYS A 38 7.78 1.90 2.13
CA LYS A 38 7.18 1.09 1.06
C LYS A 38 6.81 1.99 -0.11
N VAL A 39 7.28 1.66 -1.31
CA VAL A 39 6.99 2.44 -2.52
C VAL A 39 6.40 1.54 -3.60
N GLY A 40 5.19 1.88 -4.03
CA GLY A 40 4.52 1.24 -5.15
C GLY A 40 5.14 1.66 -6.48
N VAL A 41 5.67 0.70 -7.25
CA VAL A 41 6.18 0.95 -8.61
C VAL A 41 5.49 0.01 -9.58
N ASN A 42 4.94 0.55 -10.66
CA ASN A 42 4.46 -0.28 -11.77
C ASN A 42 5.59 -0.45 -12.82
N PRO A 43 6.05 -1.70 -13.06
CA PRO A 43 7.19 -2.02 -13.92
C PRO A 43 6.84 -2.10 -15.42
N THR A 44 5.69 -1.57 -15.85
CA THR A 44 5.28 -1.55 -17.27
C THR A 44 5.49 -0.19 -17.93
N LEU A 45 6.12 0.78 -17.22
CA LEU A 45 6.33 2.14 -17.70
C LEU A 45 7.81 2.53 -17.79
N PRO A 46 8.60 2.02 -18.75
CA PRO A 46 9.93 2.54 -19.01
C PRO A 46 9.91 4.03 -19.40
N PRO A 47 10.87 4.87 -18.93
CA PRO A 47 12.00 4.54 -18.06
C PRO A 47 11.71 4.65 -16.55
N LEU A 48 10.46 4.91 -16.16
CA LEU A 48 10.04 5.13 -14.76
C LEU A 48 10.15 3.85 -13.93
N GLY A 49 9.60 2.74 -14.43
CA GLY A 49 9.68 1.43 -13.82
C GLY A 49 9.68 0.33 -14.88
N LYS A 50 10.61 -0.62 -14.75
CA LYS A 50 10.71 -1.82 -15.59
C LYS A 50 11.28 -3.00 -14.80
N PHE A 51 11.09 -4.21 -15.29
CA PHE A 51 11.90 -5.35 -14.87
C PHE A 51 13.26 -5.33 -15.57
N ASP A 52 14.32 -5.67 -14.83
CA ASP A 52 15.64 -5.96 -15.41
C ASP A 52 15.81 -7.46 -15.75
N GLU A 53 17.01 -7.85 -16.17
CA GLU A 53 17.32 -9.24 -16.54
C GLU A 53 17.28 -10.22 -15.35
N LYS A 54 17.34 -9.70 -14.12
CA LYS A 54 17.24 -10.47 -12.88
C LYS A 54 15.83 -10.52 -12.33
N ASN A 55 14.86 -9.95 -13.06
CA ASN A 55 13.46 -9.82 -12.65
C ASN A 55 13.28 -8.91 -11.42
N GLU A 56 14.18 -7.94 -11.23
CA GLU A 56 14.08 -6.89 -10.22
C GLU A 56 13.41 -5.64 -10.83
N ILE A 57 12.62 -4.91 -10.05
CA ILE A 57 12.01 -3.65 -10.50
C ILE A 57 13.06 -2.55 -10.38
N VAL A 58 13.37 -1.91 -11.51
CA VAL A 58 14.35 -0.83 -11.64
C VAL A 58 13.77 0.34 -12.44
N GLY A 59 14.40 1.50 -12.38
CA GLY A 59 14.01 2.69 -13.15
C GLY A 59 14.04 3.96 -12.31
N PHE A 60 13.65 5.07 -12.92
CA PHE A 60 13.69 6.39 -12.28
C PHE A 60 12.92 6.43 -10.95
N ASP A 61 11.75 5.81 -10.87
CA ASP A 61 10.94 5.81 -9.64
C ASP A 61 11.66 5.08 -8.49
N VAL A 62 12.37 4.00 -8.80
CA VAL A 62 13.17 3.21 -7.84
C VAL A 62 14.40 4.00 -7.39
N ASP A 63 15.07 4.70 -8.29
CA ASP A 63 16.25 5.52 -7.97
C ASP A 63 15.89 6.66 -7.02
N ILE A 64 14.76 7.34 -7.28
CA ILE A 64 14.25 8.41 -6.40
C ILE A 64 13.82 7.83 -5.05
N ALA A 65 13.08 6.72 -5.03
CA ALA A 65 12.66 6.07 -3.80
C ALA A 65 13.88 5.65 -2.94
N SER A 66 14.93 5.14 -3.58
CA SER A 66 16.19 4.77 -2.94
C SER A 66 16.86 5.97 -2.27
N LYS A 67 16.93 7.11 -2.97
CA LYS A 67 17.49 8.34 -2.40
C LYS A 67 16.67 8.89 -1.23
N ILE A 68 15.34 8.82 -1.31
CA ILE A 68 14.48 9.22 -0.20
C ILE A 68 14.70 8.31 1.02
N ALA A 69 14.73 6.99 0.83
CA ALA A 69 14.98 6.04 1.91
C ALA A 69 16.35 6.25 2.56
N GLU A 70 17.39 6.51 1.76
CA GLU A 70 18.74 6.86 2.24
C GLU A 70 18.72 8.13 3.09
N MET A 71 18.07 9.20 2.62
CA MET A 71 17.94 10.46 3.38
C MET A 71 17.18 10.30 4.70
N LEU A 72 16.19 9.40 4.74
CA LEU A 72 15.40 9.11 5.95
C LEU A 72 16.08 8.09 6.88
N GLY A 73 17.14 7.41 6.42
CA GLY A 73 17.81 6.36 7.19
C GLY A 73 16.91 5.14 7.46
N VAL A 74 16.12 4.74 6.45
CA VAL A 74 15.19 3.60 6.52
C VAL A 74 15.43 2.63 5.36
N GLU A 75 14.93 1.40 5.50
CA GLU A 75 14.96 0.40 4.42
C GLU A 75 13.90 0.73 3.36
N LEU A 76 14.25 0.53 2.09
CA LEU A 76 13.31 0.64 0.98
C LEU A 76 12.73 -0.72 0.63
N GLU A 77 11.40 -0.82 0.60
CA GLU A 77 10.67 -1.96 0.07
C GLU A 77 9.90 -1.53 -1.19
N ILE A 78 10.29 -2.08 -2.34
CA ILE A 78 9.56 -1.87 -3.59
C ILE A 78 8.39 -2.83 -3.66
N VAL A 79 7.19 -2.28 -3.86
CA VAL A 79 5.95 -3.03 -4.01
C VAL A 79 5.50 -2.92 -5.47
N GLN A 80 5.34 -4.06 -6.14
CA GLN A 80 4.77 -4.06 -7.49
C GLN A 80 3.30 -3.63 -7.44
N VAL A 81 2.93 -2.61 -8.21
CA VAL A 81 1.54 -2.17 -8.36
C VAL A 81 1.14 -2.17 -9.83
N GLY A 82 -0.16 -1.98 -10.12
CA GLY A 82 -0.68 -1.64 -11.45
C GLY A 82 -0.97 -0.14 -11.57
N SER A 83 -1.27 0.38 -12.77
CA SER A 83 -1.67 1.78 -12.93
C SER A 83 -2.91 2.20 -12.13
N PRO A 84 -3.94 1.35 -11.93
CA PRO A 84 -5.08 1.69 -11.06
C PRO A 84 -4.74 1.72 -9.56
N ASP A 85 -3.61 1.13 -9.18
CA ASP A 85 -3.22 0.89 -7.79
C ASP A 85 -2.07 1.80 -7.30
N ARG A 86 -1.57 2.69 -8.18
CA ARG A 86 -0.63 3.76 -7.84
C ARG A 86 -1.37 4.92 -7.19
#